data_AF-A0A357C590-F1
#
_entry.id   AF-A0A357C590-F1
#
_cell.length_a   1.000
_cell.length_b   1.000
_cell.length_c   1.000
_cell.angle_alpha   90.00
_cell.angle_beta   90.00
_cell.angle_gamma   90.00
#
_symmetry.space_group_name_H-M   'P 1'
#
loop_
_entity.id
_entity.type
_entity.pdbx_description
1 polymer ?
#
loop_
_entity_poly.entity_id
_entity_poly.type
_entity_poly.pdbx_seq_one_letter_code
_entity_poly.pdbx_strand_id
1 'polypeptide(L)'
;MDEAFLRRIRYKIEITHPSEKDYEAIFMQVCKCNGIEFKRDVYDYLLKNYYKRLDVKLNACHPRDIIDHIIDNARYYIHPQQLTKEGIDFAWKSYFVNI
;
A
#
# COMPACT_ATOMS: atom_id res chain seq x y z
N MET A 1 -2.28 -24.05 1.32
CA MET A 1 -3.32 -24.30 0.30
C MET A 1 -3.27 -25.76 -0.09
N ASP A 2 -4.41 -26.41 -0.27
CA ASP A 2 -4.50 -27.82 -0.70
C ASP A 2 -4.20 -27.97 -2.19
N GLU A 3 -3.36 -28.94 -2.53
CA GLU A 3 -2.88 -29.26 -3.87
C GLU A 3 -4.03 -29.68 -4.81
N ALA A 4 -5.10 -30.26 -4.26
CA ALA A 4 -6.30 -30.64 -5.02
C ALA A 4 -7.04 -29.44 -5.64
N PHE A 5 -6.89 -28.23 -5.06
CA PHE A 5 -7.53 -27.01 -5.55
C PHE A 5 -6.83 -26.46 -6.81
N LEU A 6 -5.51 -26.63 -6.90
CA LEU A 6 -4.68 -26.05 -7.98
C LEU A 6 -4.76 -26.83 -9.30
N ARG A 7 -5.21 -28.09 -9.29
CA ARG A 7 -5.30 -28.94 -10.51
C ARG A 7 -6.33 -28.46 -11.53
N ARG A 8 -7.27 -27.57 -11.15
CA ARG A 8 -8.31 -27.02 -12.02
C ARG A 8 -8.00 -25.61 -12.54
N ILE A 9 -6.89 -25.01 -12.12
CA ILE A 9 -6.45 -23.70 -12.60
C ILE A 9 -5.50 -23.93 -13.78
N ARG A 10 -5.98 -23.67 -15.00
CA ARG A 10 -5.20 -23.85 -16.24
C ARG A 10 -4.02 -22.89 -16.37
N TYR A 11 -4.17 -21.66 -15.91
CA TYR A 11 -3.13 -20.63 -15.98
C TYR A 11 -2.54 -20.38 -14.59
N LYS A 12 -1.26 -20.72 -14.44
CA LYS A 12 -0.48 -20.43 -13.22
C LYS A 12 0.40 -19.21 -13.51
N ILE A 13 -0.15 -18.03 -13.28
CA ILE A 13 0.62 -16.78 -13.39
C ILE A 13 1.22 -16.51 -12.01
N GLU A 14 2.55 -16.50 -11.94
CA GLU A 14 3.26 -16.09 -10.74
C GLU A 14 3.19 -14.57 -10.60
N ILE A 15 2.75 -14.10 -9.43
CA ILE A 15 2.81 -12.68 -9.07
C ILE A 15 3.96 -12.54 -8.08
N THR A 16 5.04 -11.90 -8.51
CA THR A 16 6.20 -11.64 -7.67
C THR A 16 6.05 -10.31 -6.91
N HIS A 17 6.88 -10.13 -5.88
CA HIS A 17 6.98 -8.86 -5.19
C HIS A 17 7.63 -7.81 -6.10
N PRO A 18 7.09 -6.58 -6.17
CA PRO A 18 7.68 -5.51 -6.96
C PRO A 18 9.06 -5.10 -6.42
N SER A 19 9.94 -4.62 -7.30
CA SER A 19 11.16 -3.92 -6.88
C SER A 19 10.81 -2.62 -6.16
N GLU A 20 11.76 -2.01 -5.42
CA GLU A 20 11.52 -0.69 -4.80
C GLU A 20 11.10 0.37 -5.84
N LYS A 21 11.70 0.32 -7.04
CA LYS A 21 11.40 1.23 -8.15
C LYS A 21 9.99 1.02 -8.71
N ASP A 22 9.60 -0.24 -8.93
CA ASP A 22 8.25 -0.55 -9.42
C ASP A 22 7.20 -0.19 -8.35
N TYR A 23 7.50 -0.45 -7.09
CA TYR A 23 6.64 -0.12 -5.98
C TYR A 23 6.40 1.40 -5.87
N GLU A 24 7.45 2.21 -6.02
CA GLU A 24 7.31 3.68 -6.10
C GLU A 24 6.45 4.12 -7.28
N ALA A 25 6.69 3.57 -8.47
CA ALA A 25 5.91 3.91 -9.67
C ALA A 25 4.42 3.56 -9.49
N ILE A 26 4.12 2.39 -8.90
CA ILE A 26 2.75 1.99 -8.56
C ILE A 26 2.15 2.99 -7.56
N PHE A 27 2.88 3.33 -6.50
CA PHE A 27 2.40 4.25 -5.47
C PHE A 27 2.08 5.64 -6.03
N MET A 28 2.97 6.20 -6.84
CA MET A 28 2.74 7.46 -7.55
C MET A 28 1.50 7.40 -8.44
N GLN A 29 1.32 6.30 -9.18
CA GLN A 29 0.15 6.11 -10.04
C GLN A 29 -1.15 6.01 -9.23
N VAL A 30 -1.15 5.32 -8.08
CA VAL A 30 -2.31 5.23 -7.19
C VAL A 30 -2.65 6.61 -6.60
N CYS A 31 -1.67 7.39 -6.13
CA CYS A 31 -1.90 8.75 -5.68
C CYS A 31 -2.56 9.60 -6.77
N LYS A 32 -2.00 9.56 -8.00
CA LYS A 32 -2.52 10.27 -9.16
C LYS A 32 -3.96 9.88 -9.50
N CYS A 33 -4.28 8.58 -9.52
CA CYS A 33 -5.63 8.10 -9.81
C CYS A 33 -6.68 8.56 -8.79
N ASN A 34 -6.26 8.82 -7.56
CA ASN A 34 -7.14 9.28 -6.48
C ASN A 34 -7.11 10.80 -6.26
N GLY A 35 -6.40 11.56 -7.10
CA GLY A 35 -6.27 13.02 -6.95
C GLY A 35 -5.46 13.45 -5.72
N ILE A 36 -4.63 12.55 -5.17
CA ILE A 36 -3.74 12.84 -4.05
C ILE A 36 -2.37 13.24 -4.59
N GLU A 37 -1.84 14.34 -4.09
CA GLU A 37 -0.46 14.75 -4.39
C GLU A 37 0.54 13.77 -3.77
N PHE A 38 1.40 13.19 -4.62
CA PHE A 38 2.49 12.35 -4.16
C PHE A 38 3.59 13.21 -3.51
N LYS A 39 3.95 12.88 -2.27
CA LYS A 39 4.99 13.56 -1.50
C LYS A 39 6.12 12.58 -1.18
N ARG A 40 7.28 12.83 -1.79
CA ARG A 40 8.47 11.95 -1.70
C ARG A 40 8.91 11.71 -0.26
N ASP A 41 8.89 12.75 0.58
CA ASP A 41 9.29 12.69 1.99
C ASP A 41 8.34 11.83 2.85
N VAL A 42 7.03 11.85 2.55
CA VAL A 42 6.04 11.00 3.24
C VAL A 42 6.14 9.56 2.78
N TYR A 43 6.39 9.32 1.48
CA TYR A 43 6.63 7.98 0.97
C TYR A 43 7.95 7.39 1.49
N ASP A 44 9.02 8.19 1.61
CA ASP A 44 10.26 7.79 2.29
C ASP A 44 10.02 7.41 3.76
N TYR A 45 9.18 8.18 4.44
CA TYR A 45 8.76 7.90 5.80
C TYR A 45 8.06 6.53 5.91
N LEU A 46 7.14 6.21 4.99
CA LEU A 46 6.48 4.89 4.91
C LEU A 46 7.51 3.77 4.74
N LEU A 47 8.42 3.89 3.76
CA LEU A 47 9.42 2.85 3.50
C LEU A 47 10.34 2.63 4.70
N LYS A 48 10.84 3.71 5.30
CA LYS A 48 11.81 3.63 6.40
C LYS A 48 11.19 3.12 7.69
N ASN A 49 10.04 3.67 8.11
CA ASN A 49 9.48 3.41 9.44
C ASN A 49 8.60 2.16 9.48
N TYR A 50 8.14 1.68 8.34
CA TYR A 50 7.26 0.52 8.29
C TYR A 50 7.91 -0.63 7.54
N TYR A 51 8.03 -0.53 6.20
CA TYR A 51 8.55 -1.65 5.41
C TYR A 51 9.93 -2.13 5.85
N LYS A 52 10.91 -1.22 5.98
CA LYS A 52 12.28 -1.58 6.37
C LYS A 52 12.39 -1.96 7.84
N ARG A 53 11.70 -1.25 8.73
CA ARG A 53 11.79 -1.49 10.19
C ARG A 53 11.09 -2.79 10.61
N LEU A 54 9.97 -3.13 9.99
CA LEU A 54 9.15 -4.30 10.32
C LEU A 54 9.42 -5.49 9.40
N ASP A 55 10.40 -5.37 8.48
CA ASP A 55 10.76 -6.38 7.49
C ASP A 55 9.55 -6.89 6.66
N VAL A 56 8.68 -5.96 6.27
CA VAL A 56 7.50 -6.29 5.45
C VAL A 56 7.89 -6.27 3.98
N LYS A 57 7.57 -7.36 3.26
CA LYS A 57 7.78 -7.42 1.81
C LYS A 57 6.86 -6.46 1.07
N LEU A 58 7.38 -5.79 0.05
CA LEU A 58 6.58 -4.95 -0.84
C LEU A 58 5.57 -5.82 -1.60
N ASN A 59 4.34 -5.35 -1.74
CA ASN A 59 3.30 -6.04 -2.49
C ASN A 59 2.56 -5.02 -3.35
N ALA A 60 2.26 -5.36 -4.60
CA ALA A 60 1.63 -4.46 -5.55
C ALA A 60 0.24 -3.98 -5.11
N CYS A 61 -0.45 -4.68 -4.19
CA CYS A 61 -1.73 -4.23 -3.64
C CYS A 61 -1.60 -3.15 -2.56
N HIS A 62 -0.52 -3.16 -1.77
CA HIS A 62 -0.38 -2.28 -0.61
C HIS A 62 -0.56 -0.79 -0.91
N PRO A 63 -0.06 -0.22 -2.03
CA PRO A 63 -0.24 1.21 -2.31
C PRO A 63 -1.71 1.61 -2.41
N ARG A 64 -2.54 0.76 -3.05
CA ARG A 64 -3.99 1.00 -3.13
C ARG A 64 -4.60 0.98 -1.73
N ASP A 65 -4.36 -0.09 -0.99
CA ASP A 65 -4.99 -0.30 0.31
C ASP A 65 -4.62 0.81 1.31
N ILE A 66 -3.34 1.22 1.33
CA ILE A 66 -2.86 2.34 2.16
C ILE A 66 -3.57 3.65 1.78
N ILE A 67 -3.66 3.95 0.49
CA ILE A 67 -4.30 5.19 0.01
C ILE A 67 -5.81 5.18 0.29
N ASP A 68 -6.48 4.04 0.12
CA ASP A 68 -7.90 3.88 0.40
C ASP A 68 -8.19 4.15 1.90
N HIS A 69 -7.36 3.60 2.80
CA HIS A 69 -7.47 3.91 4.24
C HIS A 69 -7.26 5.39 4.57
N ILE A 70 -6.33 6.07 3.90
CA ILE A 70 -6.13 7.52 4.06
C ILE A 70 -7.37 8.29 3.62
N ILE A 71 -7.94 7.92 2.48
CA ILE A 71 -9.14 8.56 1.92
C ILE A 71 -10.34 8.36 2.83
N ASP A 72 -10.56 7.14 3.30
CA ASP A 72 -11.68 6.80 4.18
C ASP A 72 -11.59 7.56 5.51
N ASN A 73 -10.39 7.65 6.09
CA ASN A 73 -10.15 8.46 7.28
C ASN A 73 -10.44 9.95 7.04
N ALA A 74 -9.91 10.51 5.94
CA ALA A 74 -10.13 11.91 5.59
C ALA A 74 -11.62 12.21 5.37
N ARG A 75 -12.37 11.31 4.73
CA ARG A 75 -13.82 11.42 4.52
C ARG A 75 -14.59 11.36 5.84
N TYR A 76 -14.25 10.40 6.71
CA TYR A 76 -14.93 10.22 7.99
C TYR A 76 -14.79 11.45 8.89
N TYR A 77 -13.58 12.00 9.00
CA TYR A 77 -13.30 13.16 9.84
C TYR A 77 -13.51 14.51 9.12
N ILE A 78 -13.91 14.54 7.84
CA ILE A 78 -14.11 15.77 7.05
C ILE A 78 -12.83 16.62 6.99
N HIS A 79 -11.70 16.00 6.64
CA HIS A 79 -10.42 16.67 6.43
C HIS A 79 -9.94 16.48 4.97
N PRO A 80 -8.97 17.27 4.49
CA PRO A 80 -8.43 17.13 3.13
C PRO A 80 -7.82 15.74 2.86
N GLN A 81 -8.11 15.18 1.68
CA GLN A 81 -7.49 13.93 1.20
C GLN A 81 -6.05 14.22 0.75
N GLN A 82 -5.09 14.02 1.66
CA GLN A 82 -3.69 14.33 1.42
C GLN A 82 -2.79 13.22 1.93
N LEU A 83 -1.66 13.03 1.24
CA LEU A 83 -0.60 12.15 1.72
C LEU A 83 0.15 12.87 2.86
N THR A 84 -0.02 12.40 4.09
CA THR A 84 0.65 12.90 5.30
C THR A 84 1.23 11.74 6.11
N LYS A 85 2.18 12.03 7.01
CA LYS A 85 2.77 11.00 7.87
C LYS A 85 1.74 10.41 8.81
N GLU A 86 0.85 11.25 9.34
CA GLU A 86 -0.25 10.86 10.22
C GLU A 86 -1.25 9.97 9.47
N GLY A 87 -1.53 10.27 8.20
CA GLY A 87 -2.35 9.43 7.34
C GLY A 87 -1.71 8.06 7.10
N ILE A 88 -0.40 8.02 6.83
CA ILE A 88 0.36 6.76 6.72
C ILE A 88 0.31 5.97 8.03
N ASP A 89 0.50 6.62 9.17
CA ASP A 89 0.48 5.95 10.48
C ASP A 89 -0.88 5.33 10.77
N PHE A 90 -1.96 6.06 10.47
CA PHE A 90 -3.33 5.57 10.58
C PHE A 90 -3.57 4.37 9.64
N ALA A 91 -3.27 4.54 8.35
CA ALA A 91 -3.50 3.52 7.35
C ALA A 91 -2.73 2.23 7.66
N TRP A 92 -1.47 2.35 8.09
CA TRP A 92 -0.67 1.20 8.47
C TRP A 92 -1.28 0.44 9.64
N LYS A 93 -1.65 1.15 10.72
CA LYS A 93 -2.26 0.53 11.92
C LYS A 93 -3.61 -0.11 11.59
N SER A 94 -4.39 0.50 10.69
CA SER A 94 -5.70 -0.02 10.29
C SER A 94 -5.61 -1.24 9.38
N TYR A 95 -4.63 -1.29 8.49
CA TYR A 95 -4.49 -2.35 7.49
C TYR A 95 -3.68 -3.54 8.01
N PHE A 96 -2.56 -3.28 8.70
CA PHE A 96 -1.65 -4.31 9.21
C PHE A 96 -1.92 -4.59 10.70
N VAL A 97 -3.15 -5.03 11.03
CA VAL A 97 -3.64 -5.22 12.41
C VAL A 97 -2.81 -6.21 13.26
N ASN A 98 -2.00 -7.07 12.63
CA ASN A 98 -1.25 -8.15 13.29
C ASN A 98 0.28 -8.11 13.06
N ILE A 99 0.84 -6.96 12.65
CA ILE A 99 2.28 -6.79 12.40
C ILE A 99 2.89 -5.79 13.38
#